data_AF-A0A2A3LFL2-F1
#
_entry.id   AF-A0A2A3LFL2-F1
#
_cell.length_a   1.000
_cell.length_b   1.000
_cell.length_c   1.000
_cell.angle_alpha   90.00
_cell.angle_beta   90.00
_cell.angle_gamma   90.00
#
_symmetry.space_group_name_H-M   'P 1'
#
loop_
_entity.id
_entity.type
_entity.pdbx_description
1 polymer ?
#
loop_
_entity_poly.entity_id
_entity_poly.type
_entity_poly.pdbx_seq_one_letter_code
_entity_poly.pdbx_strand_id
1 'polypeptide(L)' 'MNTDDVELCRIYGQMSREYFGERTWSECEAQLREGWLRLRRDPEVTWEEAAPLVQTFWNLASVESVLT' A
#
# COMPACT_ATOMS: atom_id res chain seq x y z
N MET A 1 -9.06 -7.71 -10.50
CA MET A 1 -7.70 -7.74 -9.94
C MET A 1 -7.18 -9.17 -10.05
N ASN A 2 -6.06 -9.39 -10.73
CA ASN A 2 -5.45 -10.71 -10.83
C ASN A 2 -4.55 -10.99 -9.60
N THR A 3 -3.95 -12.17 -9.52
CA THR A 3 -3.06 -12.54 -8.39
C THR A 3 -1.84 -11.62 -8.28
N ASP A 4 -1.25 -11.23 -9.41
CA ASP A 4 -0.06 -10.37 -9.43
C ASP A 4 -0.37 -8.96 -8.87
N ASP A 5 -1.55 -8.42 -9.19
CA ASP A 5 -2.03 -7.15 -8.66
C ASP A 5 -2.27 -7.20 -7.15
N VAL A 6 -2.81 -8.33 -6.65
CA VAL A 6 -3.02 -8.54 -5.20
C VAL A 6 -1.69 -8.59 -4.47
N GLU A 7 -0.71 -9.33 -5.01
CA GLU A 7 0.64 -9.40 -4.43
C GLU A 7 1.35 -8.05 -4.49
N LEU A 8 1.15 -7.27 -5.55
CA LEU A 8 1.67 -5.91 -5.63
C LEU A 8 1.06 -5.01 -4.55
N CYS A 9 -0.25 -5.09 -4.33
CA CYS A 9 -0.92 -4.34 -3.26
C CYS A 9 -0.35 -4.71 -1.88
N ARG A 10 -0.08 -6.00 -1.65
CA ARG A 10 0.54 -6.49 -0.42
C ARG A 10 1.94 -5.92 -0.21
N ILE A 11 2.83 -6.13 -1.17
CA ILE A 11 4.22 -5.67 -1.08
C ILE A 11 4.26 -4.14 -0.92
N TYR A 12 3.48 -3.42 -1.72
CA TYR A 12 3.44 -1.96 -1.67
C TYR A 12 2.92 -1.45 -0.31
N GLY A 13 1.83 -2.02 0.21
CA GLY A 13 1.27 -1.67 1.52
C GLY A 13 2.25 -1.92 2.68
N GLN A 14 2.91 -3.08 2.70
CA GLN A 14 3.87 -3.43 3.75
C GLN A 14 5.13 -2.55 3.71
N MET A 15 5.73 -2.39 2.54
CA MET A 15 6.96 -1.59 2.38
C MET A 15 6.72 -0.10 2.66
N SER A 16 5.57 0.41 2.23
CA SER A 16 5.24 1.80 2.49
C SER A 16 4.92 2.03 3.97
N ARG A 17 4.27 1.07 4.66
CA ARG A 17 4.09 1.14 6.12
C ARG A 17 5.42 1.25 6.86
N GLU A 18 6.40 0.43 6.48
CA GLU A 18 7.76 0.45 7.03
C GLU A 18 8.44 1.80 6.78
N TYR A 19 8.37 2.30 5.55
CA TYR A 19 8.98 3.58 5.16
C TYR A 19 8.39 4.77 5.91
N PHE A 20 7.06 4.81 6.06
CA PHE A 20 6.36 5.95 6.63
C PHE A 20 6.22 5.94 8.15
N GLY A 21 6.40 4.78 8.80
CA GLY A 21 6.49 4.48 10.25
C GLY A 21 5.62 5.35 11.18
N GLU A 22 4.79 4.83 12.08
CA GLU A 22 3.83 5.61 12.92
C GLU A 22 2.85 6.61 12.24
N ARG A 23 3.17 7.28 11.12
CA ARG A 23 2.25 8.14 10.38
C ARG A 23 0.99 7.37 9.99
N THR A 24 -0.14 8.05 10.09
CA THR A 24 -1.45 7.48 9.77
C THR A 24 -1.63 7.36 8.26
N TRP A 25 -2.54 6.48 7.84
CA TRP A 25 -2.92 6.35 6.44
C TRP A 25 -3.32 7.70 5.82
N SER A 26 -4.18 8.47 6.50
CA SER A 26 -4.69 9.75 5.99
C SER A 26 -3.59 10.79 5.75
N GLU A 27 -2.53 10.78 6.57
CA GLU A 27 -1.37 11.67 6.38
C GLU A 27 -0.49 11.26 5.19
N CYS A 28 -0.55 9.99 4.79
CA CYS A 28 0.32 9.40 3.78
C CYS A 28 -0.38 9.16 2.44
N GLU A 29 -1.72 9.12 2.39
CA GLU A 29 -2.51 8.66 1.24
C GLU A 29 -2.15 9.39 -0.06
N ALA A 30 -1.96 10.70 -0.02
CA ALA A 30 -1.54 11.47 -1.19
C ALA A 30 -0.17 11.01 -1.74
N GLN A 31 0.79 10.75 -0.85
CA GLN A 31 2.14 10.29 -1.22
C GLN A 31 2.11 8.84 -1.71
N LEU A 32 1.24 8.01 -1.13
CA LEU A 32 1.01 6.64 -1.56
C LEU A 32 0.39 6.57 -2.95
N ARG A 33 -0.60 7.42 -3.23
CA ARG A 33 -1.18 7.55 -4.57
C ARG A 33 -0.12 7.90 -5.60
N GLU A 34 0.72 8.91 -5.32
CA GLU A 34 1.80 9.28 -6.22
C GLU A 34 2.81 8.15 -6.42
N GLY A 35 3.19 7.45 -5.34
CA GLY A 35 4.11 6.33 -5.41
C GLY A 35 3.55 5.16 -6.22
N TRP A 36 2.26 4.84 -6.06
CA TRP A 36 1.56 3.83 -6.83
C TRP A 36 1.57 4.15 -8.33
N LEU A 37 1.24 5.39 -8.69
CA LEU A 37 1.25 5.86 -10.09
C LEU A 37 2.65 5.85 -10.72
N ARG A 38 3.71 6.04 -9.93
CA ARG A 38 5.10 5.92 -10.42
C ARG A 38 5.52 4.46 -10.58
N LEU A 39 5.08 3.58 -9.68
CA LEU A 39 5.40 2.17 -9.68
C LEU A 39 4.73 1.43 -10.84
N ARG A 40 3.44 1.72 -11.10
CA ARG A 40 2.70 1.11 -12.20
C ARG A 40 2.81 1.93 -13.46
N ARG A 41 3.58 1.42 -14.43
CA ARG A 41 3.55 1.90 -15.82
C ARG A 41 2.31 1.46 -16.59
N ASP A 42 1.58 0.45 -16.11
CA ASP A 42 0.41 -0.13 -16.79
C ASP A 42 -0.90 0.13 -16.01
N PRO A 43 -1.92 0.77 -16.62
CA PRO A 43 -3.09 1.34 -15.94
C PRO A 43 -4.22 0.36 -15.58
N GLU A 44 -4.08 -0.96 -15.75
CA GLU A 44 -5.19 -1.91 -15.49
C GLU A 44 -5.78 -1.83 -14.07
N VAL A 45 -4.99 -1.41 -13.08
CA VAL A 45 -5.47 -1.20 -11.70
C VAL A 45 -5.19 0.23 -11.28
N THR A 46 -6.27 1.00 -11.16
CA THR A 46 -6.25 2.38 -10.67
C THR A 46 -5.87 2.45 -9.19
N TRP A 47 -5.48 3.64 -8.73
CA TRP A 47 -5.27 3.86 -7.29
C TRP A 47 -6.57 3.58 -6.51
N GLU A 48 -7.70 4.03 -7.03
CA GLU A 48 -9.02 3.86 -6.42
C GLU A 48 -9.38 2.38 -6.20
N GLU A 49 -8.97 1.49 -7.11
CA GLU A 49 -9.14 0.05 -6.97
C GLU A 49 -8.12 -0.59 -6.02
N ALA A 50 -6.88 -0.10 -6.02
CA ALA A 50 -5.80 -0.66 -5.20
C ALA A 50 -5.85 -0.19 -3.73
N ALA A 51 -6.24 1.06 -3.48
CA ALA A 51 -6.14 1.74 -2.19
C ALA A 51 -6.75 0.94 -1.02
N PRO A 52 -7.96 0.35 -1.13
CA PRO A 52 -8.52 -0.45 -0.03
C PRO A 52 -7.65 -1.64 0.36
N LEU A 53 -7.05 -2.31 -0.63
CA LEU A 53 -6.24 -3.50 -0.40
C LEU A 53 -4.83 -3.13 0.09
N VAL A 54 -4.24 -2.08 -0.47
CA VAL A 54 -2.98 -1.49 0.02
C VAL A 54 -3.13 -1.06 1.48
N GLN A 55 -4.23 -0.39 1.85
CA GLN A 55 -4.51 0.02 3.24
C GLN A 55 -4.67 -1.18 4.17
N THR A 56 -5.30 -2.26 3.70
CA THR A 56 -5.44 -3.50 4.46
C THR A 56 -4.05 -4.05 4.84
N PHE A 57 -3.16 -4.20 3.86
CA PHE A 57 -1.82 -4.72 4.11
C PHE A 57 -0.90 -3.74 4.86
N TRP A 58 -1.08 -2.44 4.68
CA TRP A 58 -0.44 -1.41 5.50
C TRP A 58 -0.79 -1.58 6.99
N ASN A 59 -2.08 -1.77 7.29
CA ASN A 59 -2.55 -1.93 8.66
C ASN A 59 -2.04 -3.24 9.28
N LEU A 60 -2.03 -4.33 8.51
CA LEU A 60 -1.49 -5.62 8.96
C LEU A 60 -0.01 -5.54 9.31
N ALA A 61 0.81 -4.87 8.48
CA ALA A 61 2.23 -4.67 8.78
C ALA A 61 2.46 -3.89 10.09
N SER A 62 1.56 -2.95 10.42
CA SER A 62 1.66 -2.22 11.68
C SER A 62 1.42 -3.10 12.92
N VAL A 63 0.65 -4.17 12.80
CA VAL A 63 0.33 -5.09 13.91
C VAL A 63 1.48 -6.07 14.14
N GLU A 64 2.14 -6.53 13.07
CA GLU A 64 3.30 -7.42 13.16
C GLU A 64 4.49 -6.77 13.88
N SER A 65 4.72 -5.47 13.68
CA SER A 65 5.78 -4.73 14.37
C SER A 65 5.58 -4.60 15.90
N VAL A 66 4.37 -4.83 16.42
CA VAL A 66 4.08 -4.74 17.87
C VAL A 66 4.34 -6.08 18.58
N LEU A 67 4.42 -7.18 17.85
CA LEU A 67 4.55 -8.54 18.38
C LEU A 67 5.98 -9.08 18.37
N THR A 68 6.98 -8.26 18.00
CA THR A 68 8.40 -8.64 17.89
C THR A 68 9.24 -7.78 18.83
#